data_AF-A0A3M0YLI5-F1
#
_entry.id   AF-A0A3M0YLI5-F1
#
_cell.length_a   1.000
_cell.length_b   1.000
_cell.length_c   1.000
_cell.angle_alpha   90.00
_cell.angle_beta   90.00
_cell.angle_gamma   90.00
#
_symmetry.space_group_name_H-M   'P 1'
#
loop_
_entity.id
_entity.type
_entity.pdbx_description
1 polymer ?
#
loop_
_entity_poly.entity_id
_entity_poly.type
_entity_poly.pdbx_seq_one_letter_code
_entity_poly.pdbx_strand_id
1 'polypeptide(L)'
;MPRLDVLINNAGVFRAAEPITPCGIDVRFVVNYLAPCVLTPMALALLQKSADGRVINVSSAAQAPVSLRALRGEVRLGEYEAYAQSKLALTMWSVWLASRHAELTVIPVNPGSLLDTKMVREAFGHHRASATVGADILCRLALDQDVRRHSGQFFDNDLGAFTLPHPDARDAQKVARLIQATEEVLQAC
;
A
#
# COMPACT_ATOMS: atom_id res chain seq x y z
N MET A 1 0.99 -27.93 -10.10
CA MET A 1 1.52 -27.25 -8.89
C MET A 1 0.62 -26.05 -8.58
N PRO A 2 0.45 -25.65 -7.30
CA PRO A 2 -0.31 -24.46 -6.95
C PRO A 2 0.32 -23.20 -7.55
N ARG A 3 -0.52 -22.25 -7.95
CA ARG A 3 -0.18 -20.91 -8.44
C ARG A 3 -1.04 -19.88 -7.71
N LEU A 4 -0.58 -18.63 -7.66
CA LEU A 4 -1.37 -17.50 -7.18
C LEU A 4 -1.50 -16.50 -8.33
N ASP A 5 -2.73 -16.20 -8.75
CA ASP A 5 -2.96 -15.28 -9.87
C ASP A 5 -2.97 -13.82 -9.39
N VAL A 6 -3.58 -13.54 -8.22
CA VAL A 6 -3.68 -12.18 -7.68
C VAL A 6 -3.48 -12.18 -6.16
N LEU A 7 -2.65 -11.26 -5.67
CA LEU A 7 -2.54 -10.89 -4.27
C LEU A 7 -3.08 -9.46 -4.09
N ILE A 8 -4.04 -9.29 -3.18
CA ILE A 8 -4.57 -7.96 -2.81
C ILE A 8 -4.18 -7.66 -1.36
N ASN A 9 -3.22 -6.76 -1.18
CA ASN A 9 -2.84 -6.22 0.13
C ASN A 9 -3.88 -5.14 0.54
N ASN A 10 -5.05 -5.59 0.97
CA ASN A 10 -6.19 -4.74 1.33
C ASN A 10 -6.22 -4.31 2.80
N ALA A 11 -5.68 -5.13 3.70
CA ALA A 11 -5.73 -4.86 5.13
C ALA A 11 -5.16 -3.47 5.44
N GLY A 12 -5.83 -2.74 6.32
CA GLY A 12 -5.38 -1.44 6.76
C GLY A 12 -5.96 -1.03 8.10
N VAL A 13 -5.27 -0.11 8.77
CA VAL A 13 -5.66 0.47 10.05
C VAL A 13 -5.48 1.99 9.98
N PHE A 14 -6.43 2.72 10.59
CA PHE A 14 -6.37 4.16 10.80
C PHE A 14 -6.35 4.50 12.29
N ARG A 15 -7.37 4.11 13.06
CA ARG A 15 -7.39 4.24 14.52
C ARG A 15 -6.94 2.93 15.18
N ALA A 16 -6.22 3.06 16.29
CA ALA A 16 -5.82 1.93 17.13
C ALA A 16 -5.76 2.39 18.60
N ALA A 17 -6.31 1.60 19.51
CA ALA A 17 -6.25 1.89 20.94
C ALA A 17 -4.80 1.84 21.47
N GLU A 18 -4.03 0.86 20.96
CA GLU A 18 -2.60 0.72 21.21
C GLU A 18 -1.85 0.98 19.89
N PRO A 19 -1.47 2.23 19.58
CA PRO A 19 -0.93 2.58 18.28
C PRO A 19 0.54 2.19 18.12
N ILE A 20 1.24 1.80 19.19
CA ILE A 20 2.66 1.45 19.17
C ILE A 20 2.79 -0.04 19.49
N THR A 21 3.48 -0.78 18.62
CA THR A 21 3.76 -2.21 18.82
C THR A 21 4.83 -2.43 19.90
N PRO A 22 5.01 -3.67 20.40
CA PRO A 22 6.11 -3.99 21.32
C PRO A 22 7.50 -3.63 20.79
N CYS A 23 7.66 -3.59 19.45
CA CYS A 23 8.88 -3.20 18.77
C CYS A 23 9.07 -1.67 18.67
N GLY A 24 8.16 -0.87 19.24
CA GLY A 24 8.25 0.59 19.23
C GLY A 24 7.77 1.28 17.94
N ILE A 25 7.20 0.53 16.99
CA ILE A 25 6.77 1.04 15.69
C ILE A 25 5.29 1.35 15.71
N ASP A 26 4.87 2.40 15.01
CA ASP A 26 3.46 2.69 14.84
C ASP A 26 2.75 1.57 14.04
N VAL A 27 1.65 1.04 14.59
CA VAL A 27 0.87 -0.06 14.02
C VAL A 27 0.38 0.23 12.60
N ARG A 28 0.22 1.51 12.22
CA ARG A 28 -0.18 1.90 10.86
C ARG A 28 0.95 1.63 9.86
N PHE A 29 2.21 1.86 10.22
CA PHE A 29 3.34 1.42 9.38
C PHE A 29 3.42 -0.09 9.33
N VAL A 30 3.20 -0.78 10.46
CA VAL A 30 3.26 -2.25 10.51
C VAL A 30 2.20 -2.88 9.60
N VAL A 31 0.93 -2.52 9.77
CA VAL A 31 -0.18 -3.14 9.04
C VAL A 31 -0.27 -2.65 7.60
N ASN A 32 -0.20 -1.33 7.38
CA ASN A 32 -0.47 -0.77 6.05
C ASN A 32 0.72 -0.89 5.11
N TYR A 33 1.94 -1.14 5.62
CA TYR A 33 3.16 -1.08 4.83
C TYR A 33 4.11 -2.27 5.05
N LEU A 34 4.62 -2.49 6.26
CA LEU A 34 5.64 -3.51 6.52
C LEU A 34 5.10 -4.93 6.31
N ALA A 35 3.86 -5.22 6.72
CA ALA A 35 3.23 -6.52 6.51
C ALA A 35 3.12 -6.87 5.01
N PRO A 36 2.65 -5.99 4.11
CA PRO A 36 2.79 -6.17 2.66
C PRO A 36 4.22 -6.45 2.18
N CYS A 37 5.22 -5.71 2.71
CA CYS A 37 6.62 -5.92 2.37
C CYS A 37 7.16 -7.30 2.76
N VAL A 38 6.56 -7.97 3.75
CA VAL A 38 6.91 -9.34 4.15
C VAL A 38 6.08 -10.37 3.36
N LEU A 39 4.77 -10.16 3.26
CA LEU A 39 3.84 -11.12 2.68
C LEU A 39 4.05 -11.33 1.18
N THR A 40 4.26 -10.25 0.42
CA THR A 40 4.39 -10.34 -1.04
C THR A 40 5.64 -11.10 -1.48
N PRO A 41 6.85 -10.87 -0.93
CA PRO A 41 8.01 -11.71 -1.24
C PRO A 41 7.80 -13.20 -0.96
N MET A 42 7.08 -13.55 0.12
CA MET A 42 6.76 -14.95 0.44
C MET A 42 5.84 -15.59 -0.61
N ALA A 43 4.96 -14.81 -1.25
CA ALA A 43 4.06 -15.26 -2.31
C ALA A 43 4.68 -15.16 -3.72
N LEU A 44 5.87 -14.58 -3.86
CA LEU A 44 6.45 -14.18 -5.14
C LEU A 44 6.60 -15.38 -6.11
N ALA A 45 7.13 -16.50 -5.61
CA ALA A 45 7.31 -17.70 -6.43
C ALA A 45 5.99 -18.32 -6.91
N LEU A 46 4.86 -18.06 -6.24
CA LEU A 46 3.54 -18.50 -6.67
C LEU A 46 2.93 -17.52 -7.69
N LEU A 47 3.16 -16.22 -7.49
CA LEU A 47 2.75 -15.15 -8.41
C LEU A 47 3.43 -15.28 -9.77
N GLN A 48 4.75 -15.55 -9.77
CA GLN A 48 5.55 -15.71 -10.98
C GLN A 48 5.19 -16.96 -11.80
N LYS A 49 4.44 -17.92 -11.23
CA LYS A 49 3.89 -19.07 -11.98
C LYS A 49 2.63 -18.70 -12.76
N SER A 50 1.98 -17.59 -12.44
CA SER A 50 0.87 -17.08 -13.24
C SER A 50 1.40 -16.38 -14.48
N ALA A 51 0.72 -16.56 -15.61
CA ALA A 51 1.05 -15.84 -16.85
C ALA A 51 0.80 -14.33 -16.72
N ASP A 52 0.00 -13.93 -15.74
CA ASP A 52 -0.36 -12.55 -15.45
C ASP A 52 -0.52 -12.37 -13.93
N GLY A 53 0.55 -12.65 -13.18
CA GLY A 53 0.57 -12.51 -11.72
C GLY A 53 0.42 -11.05 -11.30
N ARG A 54 -0.50 -10.76 -10.38
CA ARG A 54 -0.81 -9.39 -9.97
C ARG A 54 -0.65 -9.14 -8.47
N VAL A 55 -0.15 -7.97 -8.11
CA VAL A 55 -0.14 -7.44 -6.74
C VAL A 55 -0.88 -6.11 -6.72
N ILE A 56 -2.00 -6.07 -6.02
CA ILE A 56 -2.79 -4.84 -5.83
C ILE A 56 -2.59 -4.36 -4.40
N ASN A 57 -1.98 -3.19 -4.25
CA ASN A 57 -1.68 -2.59 -2.95
C ASN A 57 -2.68 -1.47 -2.64
N VAL A 58 -3.53 -1.67 -1.65
CA VAL A 58 -4.57 -0.70 -1.29
C VAL A 58 -3.95 0.45 -0.49
N SER A 59 -3.53 1.48 -1.23
CA SER A 59 -3.01 2.74 -0.75
C SER A 59 -4.15 3.76 -0.49
N SER A 60 -3.89 5.06 -0.65
CA SER A 60 -4.83 6.15 -0.40
C SER A 60 -4.40 7.42 -1.18
N ALA A 61 -5.33 8.36 -1.36
CA ALA A 61 -5.04 9.71 -1.84
C ALA A 61 -4.36 10.60 -0.76
N ALA A 62 -4.42 10.23 0.53
CA ALA A 62 -3.91 11.05 1.64
C ALA A 62 -2.37 11.23 1.68
N GLN A 63 -1.62 10.52 0.83
CA GLN A 63 -0.16 10.37 0.80
C GLN A 63 0.63 11.57 1.35
N ALA A 64 1.50 11.33 2.34
CA ALA A 64 2.38 12.33 2.93
C ALA A 64 3.84 11.85 3.00
N PRO A 65 4.86 12.74 2.89
CA PRO A 65 6.28 12.38 2.93
C PRO A 65 6.66 11.47 4.10
N VAL A 66 7.38 10.39 3.83
CA VAL A 66 7.70 9.38 4.85
C VAL A 66 8.88 9.84 5.73
N SER A 67 8.65 9.93 7.03
CA SER A 67 9.70 10.08 8.02
C SER A 67 10.36 8.72 8.30
N LEU A 68 11.61 8.54 7.86
CA LEU A 68 12.34 7.29 8.14
C LEU A 68 12.58 7.09 9.64
N ARG A 69 12.68 8.18 10.42
CA ARG A 69 12.75 8.12 11.88
C ARG A 69 11.47 7.55 12.47
N ALA A 70 10.31 7.93 11.94
CA ALA A 70 9.03 7.38 12.39
C ALA A 70 8.86 5.92 11.99
N LEU A 71 9.29 5.55 10.78
CA LEU A 71 9.31 4.16 10.33
C LEU A 71 10.16 3.26 11.24
N ARG A 72 11.27 3.80 11.76
CA ARG A 72 12.15 3.14 12.74
C ARG A 72 11.65 3.21 14.19
N GLY A 73 10.49 3.81 14.45
CA GLY A 73 9.95 3.98 15.80
C GLY A 73 10.67 5.03 16.67
N GLU A 74 11.57 5.83 16.09
CA GLU A 74 12.36 6.84 16.83
C GLU A 74 11.56 8.10 17.17
N VAL A 75 10.51 8.39 16.40
CA VAL A 75 9.62 9.54 16.61
C VAL A 75 8.17 9.12 16.44
N ARG A 76 7.28 9.77 17.20
CA ARG A 76 5.84 9.54 17.12
C ARG A 76 5.19 10.57 16.20
N LEU A 77 4.18 10.13 15.46
CA LEU A 77 3.38 10.96 14.58
C LEU A 77 1.93 11.01 15.09
N GLY A 78 1.17 12.01 14.65
CA GLY A 78 -0.28 12.00 14.81
C GLY A 78 -0.92 10.87 14.00
N GLU A 79 -2.15 10.45 14.36
CA GLU A 79 -2.79 9.28 13.73
C GLU A 79 -2.93 9.42 12.21
N TYR A 80 -3.42 10.58 11.77
CA TYR A 80 -3.60 10.89 10.36
C TYR A 80 -2.25 10.93 9.63
N GLU A 81 -1.22 11.50 10.26
CA GLU A 81 0.11 11.62 9.69
C GLU A 81 0.77 10.25 9.52
N ALA A 82 0.76 9.40 10.55
CA ALA A 82 1.23 8.02 10.46
C ALA A 82 0.47 7.23 9.38
N TYR A 83 -0.86 7.39 9.30
CA TYR A 83 -1.65 6.78 8.24
C TYR A 83 -1.20 7.25 6.84
N ALA A 84 -1.16 8.56 6.61
CA ALA A 84 -0.80 9.15 5.32
C ALA A 84 0.62 8.76 4.87
N GLN A 85 1.58 8.74 5.81
CA GLN A 85 2.93 8.29 5.54
C GLN A 85 3.00 6.79 5.25
N SER A 86 2.27 5.95 5.98
CA SER A 86 2.22 4.50 5.71
C SER A 86 1.66 4.19 4.32
N LYS A 87 0.68 4.98 3.85
CA LYS A 87 0.08 4.82 2.52
C LYS A 87 1.02 5.31 1.42
N LEU A 88 1.75 6.41 1.62
CA LEU A 88 2.80 6.79 0.69
C LEU A 88 3.92 5.74 0.65
N ALA A 89 4.37 5.22 1.79
CA ALA A 89 5.40 4.19 1.83
C ALA A 89 5.01 2.94 1.00
N LEU A 90 3.74 2.51 1.11
CA LEU A 90 3.20 1.42 0.29
C LEU A 90 3.19 1.78 -1.21
N THR A 91 2.81 3.00 -1.60
CA THR A 91 2.90 3.46 -3.00
C THR A 91 4.34 3.46 -3.51
N MET A 92 5.29 4.03 -2.74
CA MET A 92 6.72 4.07 -3.08
C MET A 92 7.28 2.66 -3.27
N TRP A 93 6.96 1.73 -2.37
CA TRP A 93 7.38 0.34 -2.46
C TRP A 93 6.72 -0.39 -3.63
N SER A 94 5.47 -0.05 -3.99
CA SER A 94 4.81 -0.62 -5.17
C SER A 94 5.52 -0.23 -6.47
N VAL A 95 5.96 1.04 -6.58
CA VAL A 95 6.76 1.51 -7.72
C VAL A 95 8.09 0.76 -7.79
N TRP A 96 8.77 0.61 -6.65
CA TRP A 96 10.01 -0.16 -6.57
C TRP A 96 9.80 -1.63 -6.97
N LEU A 97 8.78 -2.29 -6.42
CA LEU A 97 8.47 -3.69 -6.69
C LEU A 97 8.18 -3.92 -8.17
N ALA A 98 7.37 -3.05 -8.79
CA ALA A 98 7.10 -3.09 -10.23
C ALA A 98 8.38 -3.00 -11.07
N SER A 99 9.34 -2.16 -10.66
CA SER A 99 10.62 -2.01 -11.36
C SER A 99 11.54 -3.22 -11.24
N ARG A 100 11.35 -4.04 -10.20
CA ARG A 100 12.16 -5.25 -9.94
C ARG A 100 11.54 -6.52 -10.52
N HIS A 101 10.23 -6.53 -10.71
CA HIS A 101 9.47 -7.68 -11.19
C HIS A 101 8.62 -7.28 -12.40
N ALA A 102 9.28 -7.10 -13.55
CA ALA A 102 8.63 -6.71 -14.80
C ALA A 102 7.66 -7.78 -15.34
N GLU A 103 7.79 -9.02 -14.87
CA GLU A 103 6.88 -10.13 -15.14
C GLU A 103 5.56 -10.03 -14.37
N LEU A 104 5.49 -9.19 -13.32
CA LEU A 104 4.31 -8.98 -12.50
C LEU A 104 3.64 -7.64 -12.80
N THR A 105 2.31 -7.62 -12.63
CA THR A 105 1.54 -6.38 -12.62
C THR A 105 1.38 -5.89 -11.18
N VAL A 106 1.99 -4.77 -10.82
CA VAL A 106 1.90 -4.20 -9.46
C VAL A 106 1.18 -2.87 -9.51
N ILE A 107 0.06 -2.72 -8.80
CA ILE A 107 -0.76 -1.51 -8.82
C ILE A 107 -1.01 -1.00 -7.40
N PRO A 108 -0.43 0.16 -7.02
CA PRO A 108 -0.92 0.91 -5.87
C PRO A 108 -2.22 1.63 -6.23
N VAL A 109 -3.23 1.54 -5.36
CA VAL A 109 -4.56 2.10 -5.62
C VAL A 109 -5.14 2.83 -4.41
N ASN A 110 -5.69 4.03 -4.62
CA ASN A 110 -6.72 4.57 -3.74
C ASN A 110 -8.08 3.99 -4.16
N PRO A 111 -8.76 3.18 -3.32
CA PRO A 111 -10.03 2.59 -3.68
C PRO A 111 -11.19 3.59 -3.65
N GLY A 112 -10.98 4.77 -3.07
CA GLY A 112 -11.96 5.83 -2.91
C GLY A 112 -11.93 6.42 -1.50
N SER A 113 -12.20 7.71 -1.40
CA SER A 113 -12.21 8.44 -0.13
C SER A 113 -13.54 8.29 0.61
N LEU A 114 -13.46 8.10 1.92
CA LEU A 114 -14.62 8.02 2.83
C LEU A 114 -15.66 6.97 2.41
N LEU A 115 -15.20 5.80 1.95
CA LEU A 115 -16.07 4.66 1.69
C LEU A 115 -16.62 4.09 3.00
N ASP A 116 -17.87 3.61 2.96
CA ASP A 116 -18.60 3.12 4.14
C ASP A 116 -18.01 1.83 4.73
N THR A 117 -16.91 2.00 5.46
CA THR A 117 -16.17 0.93 6.13
C THR A 117 -16.17 1.19 7.63
N LYS A 118 -15.95 0.14 8.44
CA LYS A 118 -15.76 0.28 9.89
C LYS A 118 -14.69 1.33 10.21
N MET A 119 -13.57 1.29 9.49
CA MET A 119 -12.47 2.25 9.63
C MET A 119 -12.93 3.70 9.42
N VAL A 120 -13.66 3.99 8.35
CA VAL A 120 -14.13 5.35 8.04
C VAL A 120 -15.17 5.83 9.05
N ARG A 121 -16.11 4.96 9.45
CA ARG A 121 -17.10 5.27 10.48
C ARG A 121 -16.43 5.63 11.81
N GLU A 122 -15.46 4.84 12.25
CA GLU A 122 -14.71 5.09 13.49
C GLU A 122 -13.84 6.34 13.37
N ALA A 123 -13.19 6.56 12.23
CA ALA A 123 -12.26 7.67 12.03
C ALA A 123 -12.92 9.04 11.86
N PHE A 124 -14.03 9.09 11.12
CA PHE A 124 -14.62 10.34 10.62
C PHE A 124 -16.11 10.50 10.94
N GLY A 125 -16.80 9.44 11.39
CA GLY A 125 -18.22 9.48 11.74
C GLY A 125 -19.19 9.62 10.56
N HIS A 126 -18.69 9.77 9.33
CA HIS A 126 -19.48 9.90 8.11
C HIS A 126 -18.78 9.25 6.92
N HIS A 127 -19.55 8.86 5.91
CA HIS A 127 -19.08 8.28 4.64
C HIS A 127 -19.72 8.99 3.46
N ARG A 128 -19.09 8.91 2.28
CA ARG A 128 -19.56 9.54 1.03
C ARG A 128 -20.16 8.55 0.04
N ALA A 129 -19.72 7.29 0.10
CA ALA A 129 -20.17 6.24 -0.80
C ALA A 129 -20.09 4.86 -0.12
N SER A 130 -20.77 3.86 -0.70
CA SER A 130 -20.70 2.47 -0.25
C SER A 130 -19.28 1.90 -0.42
N ALA A 131 -18.88 0.98 0.47
CA ALA A 131 -17.66 0.19 0.32
C ALA A 131 -17.62 -0.63 -0.99
N THR A 132 -18.76 -0.92 -1.60
CA THR A 132 -18.85 -1.62 -2.89
C THR A 132 -18.11 -0.86 -4.00
N VAL A 133 -18.09 0.47 -3.97
CA VAL A 133 -17.32 1.29 -4.94
C VAL A 133 -15.83 0.94 -4.90
N GLY A 134 -15.29 0.70 -3.69
CA GLY A 134 -13.92 0.25 -3.50
C GLY A 134 -13.73 -1.21 -3.90
N ALA A 135 -14.68 -2.08 -3.61
CA ALA A 135 -14.60 -3.49 -4.01
C ALA A 135 -14.60 -3.64 -5.54
N ASP A 136 -15.47 -2.91 -6.22
CA ASP A 136 -15.61 -2.95 -7.69
C ASP A 136 -14.31 -2.53 -8.37
N ILE A 137 -13.63 -1.51 -7.86
CA ILE A 137 -12.36 -1.07 -8.44
C ILE A 137 -11.23 -2.08 -8.21
N LEU A 138 -11.20 -2.75 -7.05
CA LEU A 138 -10.23 -3.82 -6.79
C LEU A 138 -10.50 -5.04 -7.69
N CYS A 139 -11.76 -5.42 -7.88
CA CYS A 139 -12.15 -6.47 -8.83
C CYS A 139 -11.72 -6.12 -10.25
N ARG A 140 -11.96 -4.89 -10.71
CA ARG A 140 -11.52 -4.44 -12.04
C ARG A 140 -10.01 -4.54 -12.18
N LEU A 141 -9.25 -4.01 -11.23
CA LEU A 141 -7.78 -4.06 -11.28
C LEU A 141 -7.22 -5.49 -11.20
N ALA A 142 -7.93 -6.39 -10.52
CA ALA A 142 -7.56 -7.80 -10.41
C ALA A 142 -7.86 -8.62 -11.69
N LEU A 143 -8.85 -8.22 -12.49
CA LEU A 143 -9.37 -9.05 -13.58
C LEU A 143 -9.12 -8.47 -14.99
N ASP A 144 -9.07 -7.15 -15.13
CA ASP A 144 -8.96 -6.49 -16.43
C ASP A 144 -7.54 -6.64 -17.01
N GLN A 145 -7.41 -7.17 -18.23
CA GLN A 145 -6.11 -7.41 -18.86
C GLN A 145 -5.36 -6.12 -19.21
N ASP A 146 -6.08 -5.03 -19.45
CA ASP A 146 -5.48 -3.74 -19.78
C ASP A 146 -4.63 -3.16 -18.65
N VAL A 147 -4.83 -3.64 -17.41
CA VAL A 147 -4.11 -3.17 -16.22
C VAL A 147 -2.60 -3.44 -16.30
N ARG A 148 -2.17 -4.46 -17.06
CA ARG A 148 -0.76 -4.83 -17.20
C ARG A 148 0.11 -3.67 -17.71
N ARG A 149 -0.39 -2.85 -18.63
CA ARG A 149 0.35 -1.69 -19.17
C ARG A 149 0.55 -0.56 -18.14
N HIS A 150 -0.11 -0.67 -17.00
CA HIS A 150 -0.08 0.32 -15.92
C HIS A 150 0.72 -0.16 -14.70
N SER A 151 1.49 -1.26 -14.79
CA SER A 151 2.34 -1.71 -13.68
C SER A 151 3.24 -0.58 -13.16
N GLY A 152 3.24 -0.37 -11.84
CA GLY A 152 3.93 0.72 -11.15
C GLY A 152 3.20 2.06 -11.15
N GLN A 153 2.08 2.21 -11.86
CA GLN A 153 1.29 3.46 -11.88
C GLN A 153 0.23 3.45 -10.77
N PHE A 154 0.00 4.61 -10.18
CA PHE A 154 -1.01 4.78 -9.13
C PHE A 154 -2.39 5.00 -9.73
N PHE A 155 -3.37 4.20 -9.31
CA PHE A 155 -4.77 4.40 -9.67
C PHE A 155 -5.49 5.17 -8.56
N ASP A 156 -6.14 6.28 -8.90
CA ASP A 156 -6.97 7.03 -7.97
C ASP A 156 -8.44 6.91 -8.34
N ASN A 157 -9.21 6.17 -7.55
CA ASN A 157 -10.62 5.96 -7.82
C ASN A 157 -11.48 7.21 -7.57
N ASP A 158 -11.01 8.17 -6.76
CA ASP A 158 -11.71 9.46 -6.62
C ASP A 158 -11.65 10.27 -7.93
N LEU A 159 -10.62 10.02 -8.75
CA LEU A 159 -10.45 10.61 -10.09
C LEU A 159 -10.86 9.65 -11.23
N GLY A 160 -11.11 8.38 -10.92
CA GLY A 160 -11.43 7.34 -11.89
C GLY A 160 -10.30 7.02 -12.88
N ALA A 161 -9.05 7.34 -12.56
CA ALA A 161 -7.94 7.29 -13.52
C ALA A 161 -6.59 6.90 -12.90
N PHE A 162 -5.70 6.38 -13.74
CA PHE A 162 -4.27 6.33 -13.43
C PHE A 162 -3.72 7.76 -13.43
N THR A 163 -3.03 8.13 -12.35
CA THR A 163 -2.54 9.49 -12.14
C THR A 163 -1.15 9.48 -11.51
N LEU A 164 -0.54 10.65 -11.42
CA LEU A 164 0.73 10.81 -10.72
C LEU A 164 0.50 10.68 -9.21
N PRO A 165 1.22 9.77 -8.53
CA PRO A 165 1.22 9.74 -7.06
C PRO A 165 1.99 10.95 -6.51
N HIS A 166 2.07 11.04 -5.18
CA HIS A 166 2.94 11.99 -4.52
C HIS A 166 4.37 11.95 -5.11
N PRO A 167 5.03 13.10 -5.35
CA PRO A 167 6.32 13.17 -6.05
C PRO A 167 7.40 12.23 -5.52
N ASP A 168 7.46 12.02 -4.20
CA ASP A 168 8.43 11.13 -3.55
C ASP A 168 8.36 9.67 -4.05
N ALA A 169 7.21 9.19 -4.53
CA ALA A 169 7.10 7.86 -5.14
C ALA A 169 7.77 7.73 -6.50
N ARG A 170 8.16 8.87 -7.11
CA ARG A 170 8.90 8.94 -8.37
C ARG A 170 10.33 9.40 -8.18
N ASP A 171 10.74 9.71 -6.95
CA ASP A 171 12.11 10.06 -6.60
C ASP A 171 12.89 8.78 -6.26
N ALA A 172 13.75 8.34 -7.19
CA ALA A 172 14.52 7.11 -7.04
C ALA A 172 15.43 7.09 -5.79
N GLN A 173 15.94 8.25 -5.36
CA GLN A 173 16.79 8.33 -4.17
C GLN A 173 15.96 8.16 -2.90
N LYS A 174 14.79 8.81 -2.82
CA LYS A 174 13.88 8.64 -1.68
C LYS A 174 13.33 7.22 -1.60
N VAL A 175 12.97 6.64 -2.74
CA VAL A 175 12.56 5.22 -2.81
C VAL A 175 13.68 4.32 -2.30
N ALA A 176 14.91 4.46 -2.80
CA ALA A 176 16.04 3.64 -2.33
C ALA A 176 16.28 3.76 -0.81
N ARG A 177 16.21 4.98 -0.25
CA ARG A 177 16.35 5.20 1.20
C ARG A 177 15.22 4.56 2.01
N LEU A 178 13.99 4.60 1.49
CA LEU A 178 12.86 3.93 2.12
C LEU A 178 13.06 2.41 2.14
N ILE A 179 13.49 1.82 1.02
CA ILE A 179 13.74 0.37 0.93
C ILE A 179 14.82 -0.05 1.92
N GLN A 180 15.94 0.67 1.97
CA GLN A 180 17.00 0.40 2.93
C GLN A 180 16.49 0.46 4.39
N ALA A 181 15.77 1.54 4.75
CA ALA A 181 15.22 1.67 6.11
C ALA A 181 14.20 0.56 6.43
N THR A 182 13.47 0.08 5.42
CA THR A 182 12.52 -1.02 5.58
C THR A 182 13.23 -2.34 5.88
N GLU A 183 14.32 -2.64 5.16
CA GLU A 183 15.15 -3.82 5.43
C GLU A 183 15.77 -3.78 6.83
N GLU A 184 16.28 -2.62 7.26
CA GLU A 184 16.80 -2.40 8.61
C GLU A 184 15.74 -2.68 9.69
N VAL A 185 14.53 -2.17 9.51
CA VAL A 185 13.42 -2.36 10.45
C VAL A 185 12.98 -3.82 10.52
N LEU A 186 12.85 -4.50 9.38
CA LEU A 186 12.44 -5.90 9.32
C LEU A 186 13.47 -6.88 9.88
N GLN A 187 14.74 -6.49 9.99
CA GLN A 187 15.80 -7.30 10.61
C GLN A 187 15.91 -7.07 12.12
N ALA A 188 15.42 -5.94 12.62
CA ALA A 188 15.56 -5.54 14.03
C ALA A 188 14.40 -6.03 14.92
N CYS A 189 13.31 -6.52 14.33
CA CYS A 189 12.05 -6.85 15.01
C CYS A 189 11.66 -8.31 14.86
#